data_AF-A0A2V2ZHE5-F1
#
_entry.id   AF-A0A2V2ZHE5-F1
#
_cell.length_a   1.000
_cell.length_b   1.000
_cell.length_c   1.000
_cell.angle_alpha   90.00
_cell.angle_beta   90.00
_cell.angle_gamma   90.00
#
_symmetry.space_group_name_H-M   'P 1'
#
loop_
_entity.id
_entity.type
_entity.pdbx_description
1 polymer ?
#
loop_
_entity_poly.entity_id
_entity_poly.type
_entity_poly.pdbx_seq_one_letter_code
_entity_poly.pdbx_strand_id
1 'polypeptide(L)'
;MQKEKLRTVRKMKGFTQQQMAEVIPTDVSNYSRKENGTVSITQTEWNKLAQFLEVPIEEIYEEEEAKIVIENPVFNDSPGANVGNSGFSANNMGQITNELSIEIIKTMQEYIGLLKEEINRLKK
;
A
#
# COMPACT_ATOMS: atom_id res chain seq x y z
N MET A 1 -2.24 -7.66 -1.30
CA MET A 1 -2.80 -6.76 -0.27
C MET A 1 -1.83 -5.59 -0.02
N GLN A 2 -2.35 -4.38 0.23
CA GLN A 2 -1.53 -3.23 0.65
C GLN A 2 -0.92 -3.50 2.04
N LYS A 3 0.31 -3.04 2.28
CA LYS A 3 1.01 -3.20 3.57
C LYS A 3 0.61 -2.08 4.54
N GLU A 4 -0.62 -2.16 5.06
CA GLU A 4 -1.24 -1.13 5.89
C GLU A 4 -0.51 -0.93 7.23
N LYS A 5 0.06 -1.97 7.84
CA LYS A 5 0.84 -1.83 9.07
C LYS A 5 2.08 -0.99 8.85
N LEU A 6 2.89 -1.36 7.83
CA LEU A 6 4.07 -0.62 7.43
C LEU A 6 3.74 0.84 7.10
N ARG A 7 2.68 1.05 6.31
CA ARG A 7 2.24 2.40 5.91
C ARG A 7 1.82 3.25 7.10
N THR A 8 1.12 2.67 8.07
CA THR A 8 0.64 3.36 9.26
C THR A 8 1.81 3.79 10.14
N VAL A 9 2.72 2.87 10.47
CA VAL A 9 3.89 3.16 11.29
C VAL A 9 4.76 4.23 10.63
N ARG A 10 5.01 4.11 9.32
CA ARG A 10 5.77 5.11 8.56
C ARG A 10 5.16 6.51 8.68
N LYS A 11 3.85 6.64 8.48
CA LYS A 11 3.14 7.93 8.57
C LYS A 11 3.14 8.47 10.00
N MET A 12 2.94 7.61 11.00
CA MET A 12 3.00 8.00 12.42
C MET A 12 4.38 8.54 12.82
N LYS A 13 5.45 7.93 12.29
CA LYS A 13 6.84 8.38 12.50
C LYS A 13 7.24 9.57 11.60
N GLY A 14 6.36 10.00 10.69
CA GLY A 14 6.58 11.18 9.83
C GLY A 14 7.52 10.96 8.64
N PHE A 15 7.80 9.70 8.27
CA PHE A 15 8.72 9.41 7.16
C PHE A 15 8.02 9.42 5.80
N THR A 16 8.71 9.96 4.80
CA THR A 16 8.29 9.93 3.40
C THR A 16 8.64 8.60 2.73
N GLN A 17 7.97 8.26 1.62
CA GLN A 17 8.33 7.09 0.82
C GLN A 17 9.75 7.19 0.24
N GLN A 18 10.23 8.41 -0.02
CA GLN A 18 11.59 8.65 -0.47
C GLN A 18 12.62 8.24 0.58
N GLN A 19 12.43 8.67 1.83
CA GLN A 19 13.32 8.28 2.94
C GLN A 19 13.34 6.77 3.16
N MET A 20 12.19 6.09 3.01
CA MET A 20 12.17 4.64 3.11
C MET A 20 12.88 3.94 1.94
N ALA A 21 12.82 4.52 0.74
CA ALA A 21 13.54 4.02 -0.43
C ALA A 21 15.06 4.27 -0.34
N GLU A 22 15.52 5.17 0.52
CA GLU A 22 16.96 5.34 0.81
C GLU A 22 17.47 4.25 1.77
N VAL A 23 16.59 3.68 2.60
CA VAL A 23 16.91 2.63 3.60
C VAL A 23 17.11 1.27 2.95
N ILE A 24 16.22 0.91 2.02
CA ILE A 24 16.35 -0.28 1.20
C ILE A 24 16.81 0.16 -0.18
N PRO A 25 17.91 -0.35 -0.77
CA PRO A 25 18.53 0.22 -1.97
C PRO A 25 17.62 0.10 -3.21
N THR A 26 16.65 1.00 -3.32
CA THR A 26 15.56 1.00 -4.29
C THR A 26 15.15 2.42 -4.64
N ASP A 27 14.39 2.61 -5.71
CA ASP A 27 13.77 3.90 -6.01
C ASP A 27 12.41 4.08 -5.32
N VAL A 28 11.94 5.33 -5.24
CA VAL A 28 10.66 5.71 -4.61
C VAL A 28 9.47 4.99 -5.25
N SER A 29 9.48 4.78 -6.57
CA SER A 29 8.38 4.11 -7.28
C SER A 29 8.32 2.63 -6.91
N ASN A 30 9.47 1.95 -6.87
CA ASN A 30 9.53 0.56 -6.44
C ASN A 30 9.19 0.39 -4.95
N TYR A 31 9.62 1.32 -4.08
CA TYR A 31 9.16 1.33 -2.68
C TYR A 31 7.64 1.52 -2.59
N SER A 32 7.06 2.43 -3.38
CA SER A 32 5.60 2.63 -3.43
C SER A 32 4.87 1.35 -3.86
N ARG A 33 5.39 0.62 -4.86
CA ARG A 33 4.84 -0.68 -5.28
C ARG A 33 4.98 -1.76 -4.19
N LYS A 34 6.06 -1.75 -3.42
CA LYS A 34 6.27 -2.62 -2.25
C LYS A 34 5.27 -2.32 -1.13
N GLU A 35 5.13 -1.06 -0.75
CA GLU A 35 4.17 -0.62 0.27
C GLU A 35 2.71 -0.86 -0.16
N ASN A 36 2.40 -0.73 -1.45
CA ASN A 36 1.09 -1.06 -2.01
C ASN A 36 0.89 -2.58 -2.25
N GLY A 37 1.90 -3.41 -1.97
CA GLY A 37 1.84 -4.87 -2.11
C GLY A 37 1.71 -5.39 -3.54
N THR A 38 2.13 -4.59 -4.52
CA THR A 38 2.28 -5.02 -5.92
C THR A 38 3.61 -5.75 -6.13
N VAL A 39 4.62 -5.41 -5.33
CA VAL A 39 5.95 -6.04 -5.31
C VAL A 39 6.20 -6.57 -3.90
N SER A 40 6.82 -7.74 -3.79
CA SER A 40 7.12 -8.33 -2.49
C SER A 40 8.24 -7.59 -1.76
N ILE A 41 8.20 -7.64 -0.44
CA ILE A 41 9.27 -7.14 0.43
C ILE A 41 10.00 -8.36 0.99
N THR A 42 11.29 -8.45 0.69
CA THR A 42 12.14 -9.54 1.16
C THR A 42 12.37 -9.43 2.66
N GLN A 43 12.68 -10.55 3.33
CA GLN A 43 12.95 -10.56 4.77
C GLN A 43 14.08 -9.59 5.17
N THR A 44 15.10 -9.45 4.31
CA THR A 44 16.22 -8.53 4.57
C THR A 44 15.77 -7.07 4.50
N GLU A 45 14.89 -6.74 3.56
CA GLU A 45 14.29 -5.41 3.47
C GLU A 45 13.39 -5.13 4.68
N TRP A 46 12.56 -6.10 5.10
CA TRP A 46 11.76 -5.96 6.32
C TRP A 46 12.60 -5.64 7.55
N ASN A 47 13.71 -6.36 7.75
CA ASN A 47 14.61 -6.10 8.87
C ASN A 47 15.22 -4.69 8.83
N LYS A 48 15.62 -4.21 7.64
CA LYS A 48 16.15 -2.84 7.47
C LYS A 48 15.09 -1.77 7.77
N LEU A 49 13.86 -1.98 7.29
CA LEU A 49 12.75 -1.06 7.53
C LEU A 49 12.37 -1.04 9.03
N ALA A 50 12.32 -2.19 9.69
CA ALA A 50 12.06 -2.30 11.13
C ALA A 50 13.14 -1.56 11.95
N GLN A 51 14.41 -1.78 11.59
CA GLN A 51 15.53 -1.08 12.24
C GLN A 51 15.45 0.43 12.06
N PHE A 52 15.16 0.92 10.84
CA PHE A 52 15.04 2.34 10.56
C PHE A 52 13.85 2.99 11.27
N LEU A 53 12.73 2.29 11.36
CA LEU A 53 11.53 2.77 12.05
C LEU A 53 11.61 2.64 13.58
N GLU A 54 12.64 1.96 14.09
CA GLU A 54 12.84 1.65 15.51
C GLU A 54 11.63 0.92 16.11
N VAL A 55 11.14 -0.10 15.41
CA VAL A 55 10.02 -0.95 15.83
C VAL A 55 10.36 -2.43 15.61
N PRO A 56 9.78 -3.35 16.39
CA PRO A 56 9.88 -4.78 16.12
C PRO A 56 9.24 -5.13 14.76
N ILE A 57 9.74 -6.16 14.09
CA ILE A 57 9.29 -6.53 12.75
C ILE A 57 7.81 -6.94 12.73
N GLU A 58 7.32 -7.52 13.81
CA GLU A 58 5.94 -7.97 13.99
C GLU A 58 4.92 -6.82 13.91
N GLU A 59 5.35 -5.59 14.24
CA GLU A 59 4.51 -4.38 14.16
C GLU A 59 4.30 -3.90 12.72
N ILE A 60 5.22 -4.19 11.80
CA ILE A 60 5.15 -3.74 10.40
C ILE A 60 4.89 -4.87 9.42
N TYR A 61 5.15 -6.12 9.81
CA TYR A 61 5.06 -7.28 8.95
C TYR A 61 3.61 -7.71 8.72
N GLU A 62 3.31 -7.98 7.46
CA GLU A 62 2.06 -8.54 6.99
C GLU A 62 2.39 -9.65 5.99
N GLU A 63 1.77 -10.82 6.18
CA GLU A 63 1.96 -11.97 5.30
C GLU A 63 1.56 -11.64 3.85
N GLU A 64 2.18 -12.33 2.90
CA GLU A 64 1.75 -12.26 1.51
C GLU A 64 0.72 -13.35 1.26
N GLU A 65 -0.50 -12.96 0.92
CA GLU A 65 -1.48 -13.89 0.37
C GLU A 65 -0.88 -14.52 -0.89
N ALA A 66 -0.82 -15.85 -0.92
CA ALA A 66 -0.35 -16.58 -2.08
C ALA A 66 -1.24 -16.24 -3.28
N LYS A 67 -0.73 -15.44 -4.21
CA LYS A 67 -1.38 -15.26 -5.50
C LYS A 67 -1.31 -16.58 -6.26
N ILE A 68 -2.41 -17.32 -6.29
CA ILE A 68 -2.59 -18.45 -7.20
C ILE A 68 -2.58 -17.86 -8.61
N VAL A 69 -1.43 -17.94 -9.29
CA VAL A 69 -1.35 -17.62 -10.71
C VAL A 69 -1.97 -18.81 -11.45
N ILE A 70 -3.25 -18.72 -11.79
CA ILE A 70 -3.85 -19.63 -12.78
C ILE A 70 -3.32 -19.18 -14.14
N GLU A 71 -2.18 -19.74 -14.55
CA GLU A 71 -1.72 -19.63 -15.92
C GLU A 71 -2.72 -20.39 -16.80
N ASN A 72 -3.64 -19.67 -17.45
CA ASN A 72 -4.29 -20.22 -18.64
C ASN A 72 -3.26 -20.11 -19.77
N PRO A 73 -2.68 -21.23 -20.28
CA PRO A 73 -1.82 -21.16 -21.45
C PRO A 73 -2.68 -20.77 -22.65
N VAL A 74 -2.66 -19.47 -23.00
CA VAL A 74 -3.22 -18.99 -24.26
C VAL A 74 -2.21 -19.36 -25.34
N PHE A 75 -2.44 -20.47 -26.04
CA PHE A 75 -1.71 -20.82 -27.25
C PHE A 75 -2.02 -19.78 -28.34
N ASN A 76 -1.18 -18.76 -28.48
CA ASN A 76 -1.27 -17.76 -29.55
C ASN A 76 -0.35 -18.16 -30.71
N ASP A 77 -0.72 -19.21 -31.44
CA ASP A 77 -0.12 -19.55 -32.73
C ASP A 77 -0.80 -18.71 -33.83
N SER A 78 -0.35 -17.47 -34.01
CA SER A 78 -0.58 -16.75 -35.27
C SER A 78 0.60 -15.83 -35.60
N PRO A 79 1.39 -16.14 -36.65
CA PRO A 79 2.52 -15.33 -37.05
C PRO A 79 2.02 -14.19 -37.94
N GLY A 80 1.63 -13.06 -37.35
CA GLY A 80 1.38 -11.85 -38.13
C GLY A 80 0.46 -10.82 -37.47
N ALA A 81 1.02 -9.95 -36.63
CA ALA A 81 0.75 -8.51 -36.62
C ALA A 81 1.45 -7.87 -35.40
N ASN A 82 2.50 -7.10 -35.69
CA ASN A 82 3.12 -6.20 -34.74
C ASN A 82 2.28 -4.90 -34.66
N VAL A 83 2.35 -4.24 -33.50
CA VAL A 83 2.02 -2.82 -33.23
C VAL A 83 0.53 -2.44 -33.14
N GLY A 84 0.12 -2.02 -31.93
CA GLY A 84 -0.93 -1.00 -31.77
C GLY A 84 -1.96 -1.26 -30.67
N ASN A 85 -1.64 -0.86 -29.44
CA ASN A 85 -2.58 -0.26 -28.49
C ASN A 85 -3.98 -0.90 -28.35
N SER A 86 -4.16 -1.82 -27.40
CA SER A 86 -5.37 -1.89 -26.56
C SER A 86 -5.27 -3.07 -25.58
N GLY A 87 -5.10 -2.76 -24.30
CA GLY A 87 -5.06 -3.78 -23.26
C GLY A 87 -4.87 -3.22 -21.86
N PHE A 88 -5.38 -2.03 -21.57
CA PHE A 88 -5.66 -1.62 -20.21
C PHE A 88 -6.70 -2.60 -19.65
N SER A 89 -6.26 -3.72 -19.07
CA SER A 89 -7.13 -4.61 -18.29
C SER A 89 -7.39 -3.92 -16.96
N ALA A 90 -8.38 -3.04 -16.97
CA ALA A 90 -8.90 -2.29 -15.83
C ALA A 90 -9.76 -3.16 -14.90
N ASN A 91 -9.35 -4.41 -14.61
CA ASN A 91 -10.18 -5.38 -13.89
C ASN A 91 -9.62 -5.74 -12.51
N ASN A 92 -9.01 -4.78 -11.80
CA ASN A 92 -8.62 -4.96 -10.39
C ASN A 92 -8.57 -3.62 -9.64
N MET A 93 -9.58 -2.76 -9.84
CA MET A 93 -9.91 -1.72 -8.86
C MET A 93 -11.17 -2.21 -8.17
N GLY A 94 -11.00 -2.86 -7.02
CA GLY A 94 -12.11 -3.31 -6.20
C GLY A 94 -13.10 -2.17 -6.04
N GLN A 95 -14.33 -2.40 -6.46
CA GLN A 95 -15.46 -1.57 -6.08
C GLN A 95 -15.54 -1.67 -4.56
N ILE A 96 -14.89 -0.74 -3.85
CA ILE A 96 -15.25 -0.45 -2.47
C ILE A 96 -16.74 -0.13 -2.55
N THR A 97 -17.57 -1.00 -1.99
CA THR A 97 -19.01 -0.80 -2.02
C THR A 97 -19.30 0.57 -1.43
N ASN A 98 -20.23 1.31 -2.02
CA ASN A 98 -20.55 2.69 -1.60
C ASN A 98 -20.83 2.76 -0.09
N GLU A 99 -21.37 1.69 0.50
CA GLU A 99 -21.66 1.55 1.92
C GLU A 99 -20.40 1.59 2.80
N LEU A 100 -19.37 0.82 2.48
CA LEU A 100 -18.11 0.82 3.23
C LEU A 100 -17.41 2.18 3.13
N SER A 101 -17.48 2.81 1.94
CA SER A 101 -16.96 4.16 1.74
C SER A 101 -17.69 5.20 2.60
N ILE A 102 -19.01 5.09 2.72
CA ILE A 102 -19.84 6.00 3.54
C ILE A 102 -19.51 5.84 5.03
N GLU A 103 -19.34 4.61 5.51
CA GLU A 103 -19.03 4.35 6.92
C GLU A 103 -17.65 4.90 7.32
N ILE A 104 -16.65 4.71 6.46
CA ILE A 104 -15.32 5.29 6.65
C ILE A 104 -15.38 6.83 6.64
N ILE A 105 -16.15 7.43 5.72
CA ILE A 105 -16.30 8.89 5.68
C ILE A 105 -16.98 9.41 6.96
N LYS A 106 -18.01 8.71 7.45
CA LYS A 106 -18.73 9.12 8.67
C LYS A 106 -17.84 9.07 9.90
N THR A 107 -17.09 7.98 10.08
CA THR A 107 -16.16 7.82 11.21
C THR A 107 -15.04 8.88 11.18
N MET A 108 -14.51 9.20 9.99
CA MET A 108 -13.53 10.28 9.82
C MET A 108 -14.10 11.65 10.17
N GLN A 109 -15.34 11.95 9.77
CA GLN A 109 -16.00 13.23 10.09
C GLN A 109 -16.22 13.39 11.61
N GLU A 110 -16.63 12.32 12.29
CA GLU A 110 -16.81 12.31 13.74
C GLU A 110 -15.48 12.57 14.48
N TYR A 111 -14.41 11.89 14.07
CA TYR A 111 -13.08 12.11 14.64
C TYR A 111 -12.58 13.55 14.45
N ILE A 112 -12.81 14.15 13.27
CA ILE A 112 -12.51 15.57 13.02
C ILE A 112 -13.31 16.49 13.96
N GLY A 113 -14.56 16.14 14.26
CA GLY A 113 -15.39 16.87 15.24
C GLY A 113 -14.75 16.88 16.62
N LEU A 114 -14.40 15.70 17.14
CA LEU A 114 -13.75 15.54 18.43
C LEU A 114 -12.42 16.32 18.51
N LEU A 115 -11.60 16.26 17.46
CA LEU A 115 -10.35 17.02 17.40
C LEU A 115 -10.56 18.54 17.42
N LYS A 116 -11.61 19.05 16.74
CA LYS A 116 -11.94 20.48 16.76
C LYS A 116 -12.41 20.94 18.14
N GLU A 117 -13.20 20.13 18.83
CA GLU A 117 -13.63 20.41 20.21
C GLU A 117 -12.44 20.44 21.17
N GLU A 118 -11.54 19.47 21.05
CA GLU A 118 -10.31 19.39 21.83
C GLU A 118 -9.45 20.65 21.64
N ILE A 119 -9.23 21.07 20.40
CA ILE A 119 -8.48 22.29 20.08
C ILE A 119 -9.16 23.53 20.69
N ASN A 120 -10.49 23.62 20.63
CA ASN A 120 -11.22 24.73 21.24
C ASN A 120 -11.12 24.73 22.78
N ARG A 121 -11.06 23.55 23.41
CA ARG A 121 -10.84 23.43 24.85
C ARG A 121 -9.44 23.89 25.25
N LEU A 122 -8.42 23.50 24.50
CA LEU A 122 -7.01 23.84 24.78
C LEU A 122 -6.66 25.31 24.47
N LYS A 123 -7.48 25.99 23.66
CA LYS A 123 -7.32 27.42 23.35
C LYS A 123 -7.96 28.36 24.38
N LYS A 124 -8.73 27.83 25.34
CA LYS A 124 -9.25 28.58 26.50
C LYS A 124 -8.23 28.53 27.63
#